data_AF-A0A945MHC4-F1
#
_entry.id   AF-A0A945MHC4-F1
#
_cell.length_a   1.000
_cell.length_b   1.000
_cell.length_c   1.000
_cell.angle_alpha   90.00
_cell.angle_beta   90.00
_cell.angle_gamma   90.00
#
_symmetry.space_group_name_H-M   'P 1'
#
loop_
_entity.id
_entity.type
_entity.pdbx_description
1 polymer ?
#
loop_
_entity_poly.entity_id
_entity_poly.type
_entity_poly.pdbx_seq_one_letter_code
_entity_poly.pdbx_strand_id
1 'polypeptide(L)'
;MHCESCVSKVQQALKSIEGVNDVSVSLSDQTAQVAGGGEVETMLEAVSKIGYKASVINKVEAPNLNTNEELPVSDLQKLFPLFLIFLYISISSIGMNLPILEKKEVMLDFMGLFYIVFSFFKFLDYKNFPRSFAMYDPIAMRVPFYGWAYPFIETMLGILIIFRIELFITIIITIVMLGVTSIGVTKVLLQKSSIQCACLGTALKLPMTKATFIENSIMIIMAITLLLSQSI
;
A
#
# COMPACT_ATOMS: atom_id res chain seq x y z
N MET A 1 23.91 23.21 -12.94
CA MET A 1 25.04 23.93 -12.30
C MET A 1 26.15 22.92 -12.07
N HIS A 2 27.44 23.26 -12.21
CA HIS A 2 28.53 22.25 -12.27
C HIS A 2 29.69 22.47 -11.27
N CYS A 3 29.61 23.48 -10.39
CA CYS A 3 30.74 23.86 -9.54
C CYS A 3 30.28 24.54 -8.24
N GLU A 4 31.08 24.48 -7.16
CA GLU A 4 30.75 25.15 -5.88
C GLU A 4 30.66 26.68 -6.03
N SER A 5 31.51 27.29 -6.85
CA SER A 5 31.41 28.73 -7.14
C SER A 5 30.13 29.10 -7.91
N CYS A 6 29.52 28.14 -8.61
CA CYS A 6 28.22 28.29 -9.27
C CYS A 6 27.10 28.34 -8.22
N VAL A 7 27.19 27.50 -7.17
CA VAL A 7 26.26 27.46 -6.04
C VAL A 7 26.25 28.80 -5.31
N SER A 8 27.43 29.30 -4.94
CA SER A 8 27.55 30.57 -4.22
C SER A 8 26.99 31.76 -5.01
N LYS A 9 27.19 31.80 -6.34
CA LYS A 9 26.63 32.86 -7.20
C LYS A 9 25.10 32.86 -7.21
N VAL A 10 24.48 31.69 -7.34
CA VAL A 10 23.00 31.57 -7.31
C VAL A 10 22.46 31.91 -5.92
N GLN A 11 23.12 31.44 -4.86
CA GLN A 11 22.71 31.74 -3.49
C GLN A 11 22.78 33.25 -3.18
N GLN A 12 23.84 33.94 -3.60
CA GLN A 12 23.98 35.39 -3.42
C GLN A 12 22.94 36.18 -4.23
N ALA A 13 22.70 35.79 -5.49
CA ALA A 13 21.72 36.45 -6.34
C ALA A 13 20.30 36.37 -5.73
N LEU A 14 19.92 35.21 -5.19
CA LEU A 14 18.62 35.00 -4.55
C LEU A 14 18.51 35.68 -3.18
N LYS A 15 19.60 35.69 -2.37
CA LYS A 15 19.62 36.42 -1.07
C LYS A 15 19.53 37.94 -1.21
N SER A 16 19.85 38.47 -2.38
CA SER A 16 19.81 39.92 -2.64
C SER A 16 18.40 40.43 -2.95
N ILE A 17 17.40 39.55 -3.06
CA ILE A 17 16.02 39.90 -3.38
C ILE A 17 15.29 40.31 -2.11
N GLU A 18 14.58 41.44 -2.18
CA GLU A 18 13.79 41.94 -1.05
C GLU A 18 12.71 40.93 -0.64
N GLY A 19 12.62 40.65 0.66
CA GLY A 19 11.69 39.66 1.21
C GLY A 19 12.21 38.23 1.26
N VAL A 20 13.43 37.95 0.78
CA VAL A 20 14.08 36.64 0.94
C VAL A 20 14.81 36.56 2.28
N ASN A 21 14.43 35.61 3.13
CA ASN A 21 15.02 35.40 4.45
C ASN A 21 16.18 34.40 4.40
N ASP A 22 16.01 33.29 3.66
CA ASP A 22 17.04 32.28 3.52
C ASP A 22 17.04 31.62 2.15
N VAL A 23 18.22 31.15 1.75
CA VAL A 23 18.44 30.45 0.47
C VAL A 23 19.41 29.30 0.69
N SER A 24 18.94 28.09 0.37
CA SER A 24 19.74 26.86 0.34
C SER A 24 19.77 26.31 -1.08
N VAL A 25 20.96 26.01 -1.59
CA VAL A 25 21.16 25.52 -2.98
C VAL A 25 21.83 24.16 -2.95
N SER A 26 21.20 23.16 -3.56
CA SER A 26 21.71 21.80 -3.69
C SER A 26 22.37 21.61 -5.06
N LEU A 27 23.68 21.33 -5.07
CA LEU A 27 24.41 21.01 -6.29
C LEU A 27 24.04 19.62 -6.83
N SER A 28 23.79 18.65 -5.95
CA SER A 28 23.43 17.27 -6.31
C SER A 28 22.07 17.21 -7.01
N ASP A 29 21.09 17.96 -6.51
CA ASP A 29 19.73 17.94 -7.04
C ASP A 29 19.49 19.06 -8.08
N GLN A 30 20.46 19.96 -8.26
CA GLN A 30 20.34 21.16 -9.08
C GLN A 30 19.11 22.02 -8.71
N THR A 31 18.81 22.10 -7.41
CA THR A 31 17.65 22.84 -6.89
C THR A 31 18.07 23.96 -5.94
N ALA A 32 17.24 25.00 -5.85
CA ALA A 32 17.37 26.08 -4.87
C ALA A 32 16.07 26.19 -4.08
N GLN A 33 16.17 26.14 -2.76
CA GLN A 33 15.08 26.40 -1.82
C GLN A 33 15.23 27.83 -1.29
N VAL A 34 14.17 28.62 -1.43
CA VAL A 34 14.12 30.01 -0.99
C VAL A 34 13.01 30.14 0.03
N ALA A 35 13.35 30.63 1.23
CA ALA A 35 12.40 30.93 2.28
C ALA A 35 12.19 32.44 2.36
N GLY A 36 10.97 32.93 2.13
CA GLY A 36 10.67 34.36 2.15
C GLY A 36 9.45 34.74 1.31
N GLY A 37 9.10 36.03 1.34
CA GLY A 37 7.94 36.62 0.66
C GLY A 37 8.25 37.31 -0.66
N GLY A 38 9.39 37.02 -1.29
CA GLY A 38 9.74 37.58 -2.60
C GLY A 38 8.83 37.07 -3.72
N GLU A 39 8.59 37.90 -4.73
CA GLU A 39 7.80 37.51 -5.89
C GLU A 39 8.57 36.52 -6.76
N VAL A 40 7.92 35.41 -7.14
CA VAL A 40 8.56 34.30 -7.88
C VAL A 40 9.21 34.77 -9.19
N GLU A 41 8.57 35.72 -9.88
CA GLU A 41 9.07 36.26 -11.14
C GLU A 41 10.41 36.99 -10.95
N THR A 42 10.55 37.77 -9.87
CA THR A 42 11.81 38.46 -9.54
C THR A 42 12.95 37.49 -9.24
N MET A 43 12.66 36.33 -8.64
CA MET A 43 13.65 35.28 -8.39
C MET A 43 14.13 34.62 -9.68
N LEU A 44 13.20 34.32 -10.59
CA LEU A 44 13.54 33.74 -11.89
C LEU A 44 14.37 34.71 -12.74
N GLU A 45 14.03 36.01 -12.72
CA GLU A 45 14.83 37.05 -13.38
C GLU A 45 16.24 37.17 -12.81
N ALA A 46 16.38 37.15 -11.47
CA ALA A 46 17.68 37.25 -10.82
C ALA A 46 18.60 36.09 -11.22
N VAL A 47 18.05 34.88 -11.31
CA VAL A 47 18.80 33.69 -11.75
C VAL A 47 19.11 33.73 -13.25
N SER A 48 18.21 34.28 -14.07
CA SER A 48 18.44 34.51 -15.50
C SER A 48 19.56 35.51 -15.75
N LYS A 49 19.62 36.61 -14.98
CA LYS A 49 20.65 37.66 -15.10
C LYS A 49 22.08 37.14 -14.88
N ILE A 50 22.24 36.12 -14.04
CA ILE A 50 23.53 35.46 -13.80
C ILE A 50 23.80 34.28 -14.76
N GLY A 51 22.95 34.10 -15.79
CA GLY A 51 23.16 33.17 -16.90
C GLY A 51 22.59 31.76 -16.70
N TYR A 52 21.72 31.55 -15.72
CA TYR A 52 21.10 30.25 -15.46
C TYR A 52 19.61 30.24 -15.81
N LYS A 53 19.12 29.11 -16.32
CA LYS A 53 17.68 28.87 -16.50
C LYS A 53 17.14 28.19 -15.26
N ALA A 54 16.06 28.72 -14.70
CA ALA A 54 15.35 28.14 -13.56
C ALA A 54 13.86 28.02 -13.86
N SER A 55 13.21 27.06 -13.21
CA SER A 55 11.76 26.89 -13.20
C SER A 55 11.33 26.55 -11.78
N VAL A 56 10.12 26.95 -11.42
CA VAL A 56 9.54 26.60 -10.12
C VAL A 56 9.20 25.11 -10.13
N ILE A 57 9.70 24.37 -9.13
CA ILE A 57 9.41 22.95 -8.95
C ILE A 57 8.23 22.77 -7.99
N ASN A 58 8.22 23.49 -6.86
CA ASN A 58 7.14 23.49 -5.87
C ASN A 58 7.05 24.88 -5.21
N LYS A 59 5.86 25.46 -5.14
CA LYS A 59 5.58 26.66 -4.32
C LYS A 59 5.12 26.18 -2.95
N VAL A 60 6.03 26.16 -1.97
CA VAL A 60 5.65 25.94 -0.57
C VAL A 60 5.14 27.28 -0.05
N GLU A 61 3.84 27.51 -0.16
CA GLU A 61 3.21 28.67 0.48
C GLU A 61 3.35 28.53 1.99
N ALA A 62 3.67 29.63 2.67
CA ALA A 62 3.66 29.69 4.14
C ALA A 62 2.35 29.06 4.65
N PRO A 63 2.38 28.31 5.76
CA PRO A 63 1.23 27.53 6.21
C PRO A 63 0.03 28.46 6.34
N ASN A 64 -0.91 28.32 5.40
CA ASN A 64 -2.21 28.95 5.51
C ASN A 64 -2.84 28.35 6.77
N LEU A 65 -3.09 29.19 7.79
CA LEU A 65 -3.79 28.85 9.03
C LEU A 65 -5.25 28.41 8.79
N ASN A 66 -5.67 28.25 7.53
CA ASN A 66 -6.91 27.63 7.07
C ASN A 66 -6.65 26.33 6.31
N THR A 67 -5.59 25.60 6.65
CA THR A 67 -5.56 24.18 6.31
C THR A 67 -6.55 23.54 7.26
N ASN A 68 -7.62 22.94 6.74
CA ASN A 68 -8.27 21.85 7.45
C ASN A 68 -7.13 20.87 7.76
N GLU A 69 -6.56 20.95 8.96
CA GLU A 69 -5.81 19.84 9.52
C GLU A 69 -6.79 18.68 9.43
N GLU A 70 -6.61 17.81 8.43
CA GLU A 70 -7.24 16.51 8.44
C GLU A 70 -6.73 15.89 9.74
N LEU A 71 -7.56 15.99 10.79
CA LEU A 71 -7.41 15.29 12.05
C LEU A 71 -6.85 13.91 11.70
N PRO A 72 -5.73 13.47 12.30
CA PRO A 72 -5.12 12.20 11.95
C PRO A 72 -6.19 11.11 12.08
N VAL A 73 -6.73 10.70 10.92
CA VAL A 73 -7.83 9.76 10.85
C VAL A 73 -7.31 8.49 11.51
N SER A 74 -7.86 8.15 12.67
CA SER A 74 -7.40 7.02 13.49
C SER A 74 -7.20 5.81 12.60
N ASP A 75 -6.08 5.09 12.74
CA ASP A 75 -5.79 3.90 11.93
C ASP A 75 -6.94 2.87 11.98
N LEU A 76 -7.72 2.90 13.06
CA LEU A 76 -8.93 2.09 13.23
C LEU A 76 -10.06 2.45 12.25
N GLN A 77 -10.22 3.74 11.94
CA GLN A 77 -11.22 4.21 10.98
C GLN A 77 -10.85 3.84 9.54
N LYS A 78 -9.55 3.73 9.23
CA LYS A 78 -9.09 3.17 7.95
C LYS A 78 -9.44 1.69 7.85
N LEU A 79 -9.30 0.92 8.94
CA LEU A 79 -9.61 -0.52 9.01
C LEU A 79 -11.12 -0.83 8.99
N PHE A 80 -12.00 0.16 9.10
CA PHE A 80 -13.45 -0.04 9.19
C PHE A 80 -14.03 -0.86 8.02
N PRO A 81 -13.70 -0.60 6.74
CA PRO A 81 -14.23 -1.39 5.62
C PRO A 81 -13.82 -2.85 5.71
N LEU A 82 -12.60 -3.12 6.15
CA LEU A 82 -12.08 -4.47 6.33
C LEU A 82 -12.84 -5.22 7.45
N PHE A 83 -13.03 -4.58 8.60
CA PHE A 83 -13.81 -5.15 9.69
C PHE A 83 -15.25 -5.47 9.25
N LEU A 84 -15.86 -4.55 8.49
CA LEU A 84 -17.19 -4.75 7.93
C LEU A 84 -17.22 -5.99 7.02
N ILE A 85 -16.28 -6.12 6.09
CA ILE A 85 -16.18 -7.29 5.21
C ILE A 85 -16.06 -8.58 6.03
N PHE A 86 -15.16 -8.59 7.02
CA PHE A 86 -14.97 -9.75 7.91
C PHE A 86 -16.25 -10.13 8.66
N LEU A 87 -16.98 -9.14 9.17
CA LEU A 87 -18.25 -9.34 9.86
C LEU A 87 -19.31 -9.94 8.92
N TYR A 88 -19.47 -9.40 7.72
CA TYR A 88 -20.44 -9.91 6.74
C TYR A 88 -20.13 -11.34 6.31
N ILE A 89 -18.86 -11.67 6.07
CA ILE A 89 -18.44 -13.03 5.73
C ILE A 89 -18.71 -13.98 6.90
N SER A 90 -18.39 -13.57 8.14
CA SER A 90 -18.62 -14.37 9.34
C SER A 90 -20.10 -14.68 9.55
N ILE A 91 -20.97 -13.67 9.45
CA ILE A 91 -22.42 -13.84 9.58
C ILE A 91 -22.96 -14.73 8.46
N SER A 92 -22.50 -14.53 7.22
CA SER A 92 -22.97 -15.31 6.06
C SER A 92 -22.59 -16.78 6.20
N SER A 93 -21.34 -17.06 6.56
CA SER A 93 -20.83 -18.43 6.74
C SER A 93 -21.54 -19.16 7.90
N ILE A 94 -21.71 -18.51 9.05
CA ILE A 94 -22.48 -19.10 10.15
C ILE A 94 -23.95 -19.28 9.75
N GLY A 95 -24.55 -18.29 9.09
CA GLY A 95 -25.94 -18.29 8.63
C GLY A 95 -26.25 -19.45 7.69
N MET A 96 -25.36 -19.74 6.73
CA MET A 96 -25.49 -20.87 5.79
C MET A 96 -25.43 -22.23 6.49
N ASN A 97 -24.79 -22.30 7.67
CA ASN A 97 -24.53 -23.54 8.39
C ASN A 97 -25.38 -23.70 9.67
N LEU A 98 -26.35 -22.81 9.93
CA LEU A 98 -27.21 -22.86 11.14
C LEU A 98 -27.89 -24.21 11.41
N PRO A 99 -28.37 -24.99 10.42
CA PRO A 99 -29.12 -26.21 10.69
C PRO A 99 -28.35 -27.32 11.43
N ILE A 100 -27.05 -27.45 11.20
CA ILE A 100 -26.20 -28.55 11.73
C ILE A 100 -24.97 -28.01 12.48
N LEU A 101 -24.57 -26.77 12.21
CA LEU A 101 -23.48 -26.01 12.83
C LEU A 101 -22.18 -26.81 12.99
N GLU A 102 -21.78 -27.47 11.90
CA GLU A 102 -20.50 -28.14 11.83
C GLU A 102 -19.37 -27.11 11.64
N LYS A 103 -18.43 -27.08 12.59
CA LYS A 103 -17.32 -26.10 12.58
C LYS A 103 -16.51 -26.15 11.28
N LYS A 104 -16.32 -27.35 10.74
CA LYS A 104 -15.59 -27.59 9.49
C LYS A 104 -16.26 -26.85 8.32
N GLU A 105 -17.57 -27.00 8.16
CA GLU A 105 -18.31 -26.39 7.05
C GLU A 105 -18.35 -24.86 7.17
N VAL A 106 -18.52 -24.33 8.39
CA VAL A 106 -18.39 -22.89 8.66
C VAL A 106 -17.00 -22.38 8.25
N MET A 107 -15.92 -23.04 8.66
CA MET A 107 -14.56 -22.64 8.31
C MET A 107 -14.33 -22.66 6.79
N LEU A 108 -14.82 -23.69 6.10
CA LEU A 108 -14.72 -23.80 4.64
C LEU A 108 -15.47 -22.67 3.93
N ASP A 109 -16.71 -22.39 4.33
CA ASP A 109 -17.50 -21.31 3.72
C ASP A 109 -16.91 -19.94 4.04
N PHE A 110 -16.39 -19.74 5.25
CA PHE A 110 -15.69 -18.52 5.63
C PHE A 110 -14.48 -18.30 4.72
N MET A 111 -13.62 -19.32 4.58
CA MET A 111 -12.41 -19.24 3.75
C MET A 111 -12.74 -19.02 2.27
N GLY A 112 -13.73 -19.73 1.76
CA GLY A 112 -14.18 -19.62 0.38
C GLY A 112 -14.69 -18.21 0.06
N LEU A 113 -15.63 -17.70 0.87
CA LEU A 113 -16.16 -16.33 0.75
C LEU A 113 -15.07 -15.28 0.92
N PHE A 114 -14.14 -15.49 1.84
CA PHE A 114 -12.98 -14.62 2.03
C PHE A 114 -12.17 -14.48 0.75
N TYR A 115 -11.78 -15.59 0.10
CA TYR A 115 -11.06 -15.53 -1.16
C TYR A 115 -11.84 -14.84 -2.27
N ILE A 116 -13.13 -15.12 -2.42
CA ILE A 116 -13.97 -14.48 -3.45
C ILE A 116 -14.01 -12.96 -3.25
N VAL A 117 -14.29 -12.51 -2.04
CA VAL A 117 -14.44 -11.07 -1.74
C VAL A 117 -13.11 -10.34 -1.85
N PHE A 118 -12.01 -10.90 -1.32
CA PHE A 118 -10.70 -10.26 -1.39
C PHE A 118 -10.09 -10.29 -2.79
N SER A 119 -10.38 -11.32 -3.58
CA SER A 119 -10.04 -11.33 -5.01
C SER A 119 -10.78 -10.22 -5.76
N PHE A 120 -12.08 -10.04 -5.49
CA PHE A 120 -12.86 -8.97 -6.10
C PHE A 120 -12.27 -7.58 -5.87
N PHE A 121 -11.83 -7.27 -4.64
CA PHE A 121 -11.16 -6.00 -4.35
C PHE A 121 -9.84 -5.82 -5.12
N LYS A 122 -9.11 -6.92 -5.38
CA LYS A 122 -7.90 -6.88 -6.21
C LYS A 122 -8.24 -6.63 -7.68
N PHE A 123 -9.37 -7.13 -8.16
CA PHE A 123 -9.86 -6.81 -9.50
C PHE A 123 -10.31 -5.35 -9.65
N LEU A 124 -10.84 -4.72 -8.60
CA LEU A 124 -11.18 -3.29 -8.64
C LEU A 124 -9.95 -2.41 -8.89
N ASP A 125 -8.78 -2.82 -8.38
CA ASP A 125 -7.50 -2.13 -8.60
C ASP A 125 -6.54 -2.95 -9.47
N TYR A 126 -7.06 -3.70 -10.45
CA TYR A 126 -6.29 -4.71 -11.19
C TYR A 126 -5.01 -4.18 -11.86
N LYS A 127 -5.00 -2.91 -12.28
CA LYS A 127 -3.85 -2.29 -12.94
C LYS A 127 -2.71 -1.97 -11.98
N ASN A 128 -3.02 -1.57 -10.73
CA ASN A 128 -2.00 -1.16 -9.77
C ASN A 128 -1.66 -2.28 -8.78
N PHE A 129 -2.60 -3.21 -8.55
CA PHE A 129 -2.45 -4.33 -7.63
C PHE A 129 -1.14 -5.12 -7.82
N PRO A 130 -0.74 -5.57 -9.03
CA PRO A 130 0.46 -6.39 -9.20
C PRO A 130 1.73 -5.70 -8.72
N ARG A 131 1.84 -4.38 -8.92
CA ARG A 131 2.97 -3.57 -8.47
C ARG A 131 3.00 -3.46 -6.95
N SER A 132 1.84 -3.22 -6.33
CA SER A 132 1.70 -3.13 -4.87
C SER A 132 1.95 -4.48 -4.20
N PHE A 133 1.46 -5.57 -4.79
CA PHE A 133 1.62 -6.93 -4.30
C PHE A 133 3.08 -7.41 -4.35
N ALA A 134 3.81 -7.07 -5.42
CA ALA A 134 5.23 -7.38 -5.57
C ALA A 134 6.14 -6.71 -4.53
N MET A 135 5.66 -5.69 -3.79
CA MET A 135 6.44 -5.06 -2.73
C MET A 135 6.63 -5.96 -1.49
N TYR A 136 5.74 -6.93 -1.28
CA TYR A 136 5.81 -7.80 -0.10
C TYR A 136 5.72 -9.29 -0.44
N ASP A 137 5.08 -9.70 -1.53
CA ASP A 137 5.03 -11.11 -1.90
C ASP A 137 6.36 -11.59 -2.56
N PRO A 138 7.05 -12.60 -2.00
CA PRO A 138 8.34 -13.05 -2.51
C PRO A 138 8.29 -13.67 -3.91
N ILE A 139 7.15 -14.21 -4.35
CA ILE A 139 7.00 -14.82 -5.68
C ILE A 139 6.74 -13.71 -6.69
N ALA A 140 5.83 -12.79 -6.41
CA ALA A 140 5.51 -11.65 -7.27
C ALA A 140 6.71 -10.72 -7.49
N MET A 141 7.57 -10.58 -6.46
CA MET A 141 8.81 -9.81 -6.57
C MET A 141 9.79 -10.42 -7.59
N ARG A 142 9.79 -11.76 -7.75
CA ARG A 142 10.67 -12.47 -8.70
C ARG A 142 10.02 -12.70 -10.06
N VAL A 143 8.70 -12.91 -10.07
CA VAL A 143 7.91 -13.27 -11.25
C VAL A 143 6.75 -12.27 -11.36
N PRO A 144 6.92 -11.14 -12.06
CA PRO A 144 5.89 -10.09 -12.14
C PRO A 144 4.54 -10.56 -12.69
N PHE A 145 4.56 -11.56 -13.58
CA PHE A 145 3.35 -12.18 -14.13
C PHE A 145 2.48 -12.84 -13.04
N TYR A 146 3.09 -13.39 -11.97
CA TYR A 146 2.35 -13.98 -10.86
C TYR A 146 1.43 -12.97 -10.19
N GLY A 147 1.86 -11.70 -10.04
CA GLY A 147 1.01 -10.65 -9.48
C GLY A 147 -0.25 -10.36 -10.31
N TRP A 148 -0.18 -10.52 -11.64
CA TRP A 148 -1.35 -10.39 -12.53
C TRP A 148 -2.27 -11.60 -12.50
N ALA A 149 -1.70 -12.80 -12.30
CA ALA A 149 -2.47 -14.04 -12.19
C ALA A 149 -3.11 -14.22 -10.81
N TYR A 150 -2.54 -13.63 -9.76
CA TYR A 150 -2.92 -13.87 -8.37
C TYR A 150 -4.42 -13.69 -8.06
N PRO A 151 -5.12 -12.62 -8.51
CA PRO A 151 -6.57 -12.50 -8.27
C PRO A 151 -7.38 -13.64 -8.90
N PHE A 152 -6.96 -14.16 -10.06
CA PHE A 152 -7.60 -15.33 -10.65
C PHE A 152 -7.35 -16.60 -9.82
N ILE A 153 -6.12 -16.77 -9.32
CA ILE A 153 -5.78 -17.91 -8.46
C ILE A 153 -6.64 -17.89 -7.19
N GLU A 154 -6.76 -16.74 -6.52
CA GLU A 154 -7.62 -16.60 -5.33
C GLU A 154 -9.10 -16.86 -5.65
N THR A 155 -9.62 -16.35 -6.76
CA THR A 155 -11.00 -16.64 -7.20
C THR A 155 -11.20 -18.13 -7.38
N MET A 156 -10.25 -18.80 -8.04
CA MET A 156 -10.32 -20.23 -8.29
C MET A 156 -10.26 -21.03 -6.98
N LEU A 157 -9.36 -20.67 -6.06
CA LEU A 157 -9.30 -21.27 -4.72
C LEU A 157 -10.61 -21.09 -3.95
N GLY A 158 -11.19 -19.88 -3.98
CA GLY A 158 -12.48 -19.60 -3.35
C GLY A 158 -13.60 -20.48 -3.88
N ILE A 159 -13.70 -20.62 -5.21
CA ILE A 159 -14.67 -21.50 -5.86
C ILE A 159 -14.44 -22.96 -5.46
N LEU A 160 -13.20 -23.45 -5.55
CA LEU A 160 -12.88 -24.85 -5.21
C LEU A 160 -13.24 -25.18 -3.76
N ILE A 161 -12.97 -24.26 -2.82
CA ILE A 161 -13.34 -24.43 -1.41
C ILE A 161 -14.87 -24.44 -1.24
N ILE A 162 -15.60 -23.49 -1.84
CA ILE A 162 -17.07 -23.41 -1.73
C ILE A 162 -17.74 -24.67 -2.29
N PHE A 163 -17.31 -25.13 -3.46
CA PHE A 163 -17.85 -26.34 -4.08
C PHE A 163 -17.27 -27.65 -3.55
N ARG A 164 -16.34 -27.59 -2.57
CA ARG A 164 -15.67 -28.75 -1.96
C ARG A 164 -14.95 -29.64 -2.99
N ILE A 165 -14.41 -29.06 -4.05
CA ILE A 165 -13.71 -29.78 -5.13
C ILE A 165 -12.26 -29.97 -4.72
N GLU A 166 -11.79 -31.23 -4.71
CA GLU A 166 -10.38 -31.59 -4.40
C GLU A 166 -9.85 -30.87 -3.14
N LEU A 167 -10.63 -30.94 -2.06
CA LEU A 167 -10.44 -30.08 -0.89
C LEU A 167 -9.05 -30.24 -0.24
N PHE A 168 -8.53 -31.46 -0.20
CA PHE A 168 -7.20 -31.74 0.36
C PHE A 168 -6.09 -30.97 -0.38
N ILE A 169 -6.08 -31.04 -1.71
CA ILE A 169 -5.09 -30.35 -2.55
C ILE A 169 -5.27 -28.83 -2.44
N THR A 170 -6.52 -28.38 -2.47
CA THR A 170 -6.87 -26.95 -2.38
C THR A 170 -6.42 -26.32 -1.05
N ILE A 171 -6.58 -27.03 0.06
CA ILE A 171 -6.11 -26.60 1.39
C ILE A 171 -4.57 -26.53 1.43
N ILE A 172 -3.87 -27.52 0.87
CA ILE A 172 -2.40 -27.49 0.80
C ILE A 172 -1.90 -26.29 -0.01
N ILE A 173 -2.49 -26.03 -1.18
CA ILE A 173 -2.14 -24.87 -2.01
C ILE A 173 -2.38 -23.57 -1.23
N THR A 174 -3.51 -23.47 -0.52
CA THR A 174 -3.84 -22.33 0.34
C THR A 174 -2.76 -22.10 1.40
N ILE A 175 -2.34 -23.14 2.13
CA ILE A 175 -1.30 -23.02 3.16
C ILE A 175 0.02 -22.56 2.56
N VAL A 176 0.43 -23.13 1.42
CA VAL A 176 1.69 -22.77 0.76
C VAL A 176 1.65 -21.32 0.27
N MET A 177 0.59 -20.93 -0.45
CA MET A 177 0.45 -19.58 -1.01
C MET A 177 0.40 -18.52 0.11
N LEU A 178 -0.42 -18.73 1.14
CA LEU A 178 -0.53 -17.81 2.26
C LEU A 178 0.73 -17.81 3.14
N GLY A 179 1.42 -18.95 3.27
CA GLY A 179 2.68 -19.04 3.98
C GLY A 179 3.77 -18.19 3.32
N VAL A 180 3.89 -18.28 2.00
CA VAL A 180 4.88 -17.49 1.24
C VAL A 180 4.60 -15.98 1.34
N THR A 181 3.34 -15.57 1.14
CA THR A 181 2.95 -14.16 1.31
C THR A 181 3.21 -13.69 2.74
N SER A 182 2.89 -14.50 3.76
CA SER A 182 3.10 -14.16 5.17
C SER A 182 4.57 -13.95 5.52
N ILE A 183 5.48 -14.79 5.04
CA ILE A 183 6.93 -14.61 5.22
C ILE A 183 7.39 -13.26 4.67
N GLY A 184 6.89 -12.89 3.49
CA GLY A 184 7.20 -11.62 2.85
C GLY A 184 6.69 -10.41 3.64
N VAL A 185 5.42 -10.47 4.06
CA VAL A 185 4.79 -9.43 4.91
C VAL A 185 5.51 -9.29 6.25
N THR A 186 5.85 -10.40 6.92
CA THR A 186 6.61 -10.37 8.18
C THR A 186 7.97 -9.71 7.99
N LYS A 187 8.69 -10.00 6.90
CA LYS A 187 9.97 -9.35 6.60
C LYS A 187 9.83 -7.83 6.46
N VAL A 188 8.79 -7.38 5.75
CA VAL A 188 8.51 -5.94 5.57
C VAL A 188 8.14 -5.27 6.89
N LEU A 189 7.33 -5.92 7.74
CA LEU A 189 6.97 -5.41 9.06
C LEU A 189 8.18 -5.30 10.00
N LEU A 190 9.08 -6.29 9.98
CA LEU A 190 10.29 -6.31 10.81
C LEU A 190 11.30 -5.25 10.38
N GLN A 191 11.37 -4.92 9.09
CA GLN A 191 12.33 -3.94 8.58
C GLN A 191 11.98 -2.48 8.95
N LYS A 192 10.77 -2.19 9.50
CA LYS A 192 10.31 -0.84 9.88
C LYS A 192 10.70 0.25 8.86
N SER A 193 10.84 -0.11 7.59
CA SER A 193 11.31 0.82 6.57
C SER A 193 10.15 1.75 6.26
N SER A 194 10.26 3.01 6.66
CA SER A 194 9.34 4.07 6.28
C SER A 194 9.40 4.22 4.76
N ILE A 195 8.52 3.51 4.05
CA ILE A 195 8.36 3.68 2.62
C ILE A 195 7.81 5.08 2.41
N GLN A 196 8.67 5.96 1.88
CA GLN A 196 8.30 7.27 1.40
C GLN A 196 7.17 7.12 0.39
N CYS A 197 6.10 7.87 0.62
CA CYS A 197 4.90 7.90 -0.20
C CYS A 197 5.25 8.18 -1.67
N ALA A 198 4.98 7.21 -2.54
CA ALA A 198 4.75 7.46 -3.95
C ALA A 198 3.24 7.34 -4.17
N CYS A 199 2.63 8.45 -4.54
CA CYS A 199 1.22 8.55 -4.88
C CYS A 199 0.81 7.49 -5.92
N LEU A 200 -0.33 6.84 -5.64
CA LEU A 200 -1.47 6.55 -6.53
C LEU A 200 -1.90 5.08 -6.57
N GLY A 201 -3.19 4.90 -6.26
CA GLY A 201 -3.92 3.63 -6.15
C GLY A 201 -5.20 3.87 -5.35
N THR A 202 -6.14 4.59 -5.94
CA THR A 202 -7.39 5.08 -5.35
C THR A 202 -8.44 3.96 -5.28
N ALA A 203 -8.65 3.41 -4.09
CA ALA A 203 -9.94 2.87 -3.68
C ALA A 203 -10.04 2.77 -2.15
N LEU A 204 -8.98 2.28 -1.48
CA LEU A 204 -8.94 2.08 -0.03
C LEU A 204 -7.49 2.23 0.49
N LYS A 205 -7.18 3.36 1.14
CA LYS A 205 -5.89 3.57 1.84
C LYS A 205 -5.86 2.80 3.16
N LEU A 206 -5.83 1.48 3.10
CA LEU A 206 -5.63 0.63 4.26
C LEU A 206 -4.12 0.54 4.57
N PRO A 207 -3.69 0.55 5.85
CA PRO A 207 -2.36 0.09 6.23
C PRO A 207 -2.29 -1.42 5.99
N MET A 208 -2.15 -1.81 4.72
CA MET A 208 -2.36 -3.16 4.21
C MET A 208 -1.51 -4.19 4.97
N THR A 209 -0.29 -3.82 5.38
CA THR A 209 0.69 -4.78 5.91
C THR A 209 0.29 -5.43 7.24
N LYS A 210 -0.35 -4.70 8.18
CA LYS A 210 -0.78 -5.27 9.47
C LYS A 210 -2.06 -6.11 9.33
N ALA A 211 -3.01 -5.61 8.55
CA ALA A 211 -4.27 -6.28 8.27
C ALA A 211 -4.06 -7.60 7.53
N THR A 212 -3.29 -7.57 6.42
CA THR A 212 -2.97 -8.75 5.60
C THR A 212 -2.28 -9.85 6.43
N PHE A 213 -1.39 -9.46 7.35
CA PHE A 213 -0.74 -10.44 8.23
C PHE A 213 -1.75 -11.18 9.13
N ILE A 214 -2.70 -10.44 9.73
CA ILE A 214 -3.74 -11.02 10.59
C ILE A 214 -4.67 -11.92 9.77
N GLU A 215 -5.14 -11.43 8.62
CA GLU A 215 -5.99 -12.17 7.68
C GLU A 215 -5.35 -13.49 7.25
N ASN A 216 -4.12 -13.45 6.74
CA ASN A 216 -3.40 -14.64 6.31
C ASN A 216 -3.18 -15.61 7.48
N SER A 217 -2.86 -15.10 8.67
CA SER A 217 -2.67 -15.93 9.86
C SER A 217 -3.95 -16.69 10.24
N ILE A 218 -5.10 -16.00 10.25
CA ILE A 218 -6.40 -16.63 10.53
C ILE A 218 -6.69 -17.73 9.50
N MET A 219 -6.52 -17.42 8.21
CA MET A 219 -6.77 -18.36 7.11
C MET A 219 -5.85 -19.58 7.17
N ILE A 220 -4.56 -19.39 7.49
CA ILE A 220 -3.60 -20.49 7.66
C ILE A 220 -3.98 -21.37 8.86
N ILE A 221 -4.35 -20.77 9.99
CA ILE A 221 -4.79 -21.52 11.19
C ILE A 221 -6.03 -22.36 10.86
N MET A 222 -7.01 -21.78 10.15
CA MET A 222 -8.20 -22.50 9.71
C MET A 222 -7.83 -23.66 8.77
N ALA A 223 -7.00 -23.39 7.77
CA ALA A 223 -6.55 -24.39 6.80
C ALA A 223 -5.79 -25.55 7.46
N ILE A 224 -4.89 -25.28 8.39
CA ILE A 224 -4.16 -26.30 9.16
C ILE A 224 -5.13 -27.12 10.02
N THR A 225 -6.06 -26.47 10.71
CA THR A 225 -7.07 -27.15 11.54
C THR A 225 -7.94 -28.08 10.68
N LEU A 226 -8.37 -27.62 9.51
CA LEU A 226 -9.12 -28.41 8.54
C LEU A 226 -8.31 -29.62 8.05
N LEU A 227 -7.03 -29.42 7.71
CA LEU A 227 -6.13 -30.48 7.27
C LEU A 227 -5.96 -31.57 8.35
N LEU A 228 -5.74 -31.15 9.61
CA LEU A 228 -5.61 -32.08 10.75
C LEU A 228 -6.92 -32.81 11.06
N SER A 229 -8.06 -32.14 10.89
CA SER A 229 -9.38 -32.74 11.12
C SER A 229 -9.80 -33.74 10.03
N GLN A 230 -9.24 -33.64 8.82
CA GLN A 230 -9.49 -34.59 7.71
C GLN A 230 -8.62 -35.84 7.77
N SER A 231 -7.49 -35.79 8.49
CA SER A 231 -6.51 -36.89 8.55
C SER A 231 -6.76 -37.91 9.68
N ILE A 232 -7.97 -37.94 10.26
CA ILE A 232 -8.41 -38.94 11.24
C ILE A 232 -9.78 -39.48 10.82
#